data_AF-A0A4Z2IXC3-F1
#
_entry.id   AF-A0A4Z2IXC3-F1
#
_cell.length_a   1.000
_cell.length_b   1.000
_cell.length_c   1.000
_cell.angle_alpha   90.00
_cell.angle_beta   90.00
_cell.angle_gamma   90.00
#
_symmetry.space_group_name_H-M   'P 1'
#
loop_
_entity.id
_entity.type
_entity.pdbx_description
1 polymer ?
#
loop_
_entity_poly.entity_id
_entity_poly.type
_entity_poly.pdbx_seq_one_letter_code
_entity_poly.pdbx_strand_id
1 'polypeptide(L)'
;MEKFARHALTAVADARSLTVGRESDLFRALNVHYNKNNDFQVPDRFVEVAELTLREFYVAISMGKDRDPSWKKAIYKVICKLDSDVPAEFKSHPSG
;
A
#
# COMPACT_ATOMS: atom_id res chain seq x y z
N MET A 1 -1.13 1.77 6.02
CA MET A 1 -2.27 2.25 5.19
C MET A 1 -3.27 3.06 6.00
N GLU A 2 -4.09 2.45 6.85
CA GLU A 2 -5.16 3.16 7.60
C GLU A 2 -4.68 4.43 8.33
N LYS A 3 -3.59 4.32 9.13
CA LYS A 3 -2.99 5.47 9.83
C LYS A 3 -2.71 6.65 8.89
N PHE A 4 -2.11 6.37 7.73
CA PHE A 4 -1.76 7.38 6.75
C PHE A 4 -3.00 7.96 6.06
N ALA A 5 -4.00 7.13 5.76
CA ALA A 5 -5.27 7.59 5.19
C ALA A 5 -6.04 8.51 6.15
N ARG A 6 -6.11 8.16 7.45
CA ARG A 6 -6.73 9.02 8.48
C ARG A 6 -6.00 10.35 8.63
N HIS A 7 -4.67 10.32 8.59
CA HIS A 7 -3.88 11.55 8.62
C HIS A 7 -4.07 12.40 7.35
N ALA A 8 -4.15 11.76 6.18
CA ALA A 8 -4.40 12.45 4.93
C ALA A 8 -5.76 13.16 4.91
N LEU A 9 -6.79 12.61 5.54
CA LEU A 9 -8.11 13.26 5.67
C LEU A 9 -8.07 14.59 6.41
N THR A 10 -7.04 14.85 7.23
CA THR A 10 -6.87 16.14 7.92
C THR A 10 -6.09 17.16 7.10
N ALA A 11 -5.47 16.76 6.00
CA ALA A 11 -4.54 17.60 5.23
C ALA A 11 -4.93 17.76 3.75
N VAL A 12 -5.72 16.83 3.20
CA VAL A 12 -6.03 16.73 1.78
C VAL A 12 -7.53 16.55 1.60
N ALA A 13 -8.12 17.19 0.59
CA ALA A 13 -9.56 17.12 0.32
C ALA A 13 -9.93 16.01 -0.69
N ASP A 14 -9.05 15.68 -1.64
CA ASP A 14 -9.32 14.71 -2.72
C ASP A 14 -8.35 13.50 -2.63
N ALA A 15 -8.90 12.29 -2.75
CA ALA A 15 -8.12 11.06 -2.85
C ALA A 15 -7.15 11.07 -4.05
N ARG A 16 -7.52 11.73 -5.15
CA ARG A 16 -6.70 11.82 -6.37
C ARG A 16 -5.40 12.60 -6.16
N SER A 17 -5.38 13.53 -5.20
CA SER A 17 -4.15 14.25 -4.81
C SER A 17 -3.21 13.43 -3.91
N LEU A 18 -3.62 12.24 -3.46
CA LEU A 18 -2.73 11.35 -2.72
C LEU A 18 -1.78 10.67 -3.68
N THR A 19 -0.49 10.96 -3.53
CA THR A 19 0.59 10.32 -4.28
C THR A 19 1.55 9.62 -3.33
N VAL A 20 2.04 8.44 -3.71
CA VAL A 20 3.07 7.72 -2.96
C VAL A 20 4.32 7.67 -3.82
N GLY A 21 5.27 8.55 -3.51
CA GLY A 21 6.61 8.51 -4.09
C GLY A 21 7.60 7.74 -3.22
N ARG A 22 8.80 7.47 -3.75
CA ARG A 22 9.92 6.88 -2.99
C ARG A 22 10.36 7.72 -1.79
N GLU A 23 10.16 9.05 -1.87
CA GLU A 23 10.48 9.97 -0.77
C GLU A 23 9.33 10.09 0.26
N SER A 24 8.19 9.43 0.03
CA SER A 24 7.04 9.55 0.94
C SER A 24 7.28 8.82 2.26
N ASP A 25 6.74 9.36 3.36
CA ASP A 25 6.80 8.72 4.67
C ASP A 25 6.13 7.34 4.67
N LEU A 26 5.09 7.16 3.84
CA LEU A 26 4.46 5.86 3.68
C LEU A 26 5.44 4.85 3.06
N PHE A 27 6.11 5.22 1.96
CA PHE A 27 7.09 4.34 1.33
C PHE A 27 8.23 4.01 2.29
N ARG A 28 8.79 5.00 2.97
CA ARG A 28 9.88 4.81 3.94
C ARG A 28 9.47 3.86 5.06
N ALA A 29 8.26 4.01 5.61
CA ALA A 29 7.75 3.13 6.65
C ALA A 29 7.56 1.69 6.16
N LEU A 30 7.04 1.50 4.94
CA LEU A 30 6.89 0.18 4.33
C LEU A 30 8.25 -0.47 4.04
N ASN A 31 9.18 0.28 3.46
CA ASN A 31 10.51 -0.20 3.11
C ASN A 31 11.30 -0.61 4.37
N VAL A 32 11.30 0.21 5.43
CA VAL A 32 11.92 -0.17 6.71
C VAL A 32 11.29 -1.44 7.32
N HIS A 33 9.98 -1.64 7.13
CA HIS A 33 9.30 -2.78 7.72
C HIS A 33 9.58 -4.10 6.97
N TYR A 34 9.53 -4.08 5.63
CA TYR A 34 9.61 -5.27 4.80
C TYR A 34 10.97 -5.50 4.13
N ASN A 35 11.82 -4.47 4.04
CA ASN A 35 13.13 -4.48 3.40
C ASN A 35 14.19 -3.91 4.36
N LYS A 36 14.28 -4.47 5.58
CA LYS A 36 15.04 -3.93 6.72
C LYS A 36 16.51 -3.62 6.40
N ASN A 37 17.15 -4.45 5.60
CA ASN A 37 18.55 -4.30 5.23
C ASN A 37 18.75 -3.56 3.89
N ASN A 38 17.66 -3.16 3.22
CA ASN A 38 17.67 -2.66 1.85
C ASN A 38 18.34 -3.63 0.86
N ASP A 39 18.11 -4.93 1.03
CA ASP A 39 18.75 -5.99 0.23
C ASP A 39 18.31 -5.97 -1.24
N PHE A 40 17.17 -5.33 -1.53
CA PHE A 40 16.63 -5.21 -2.87
C PHE A 40 16.06 -3.82 -3.15
N GLN A 41 16.05 -3.46 -4.43
CA GLN A 41 15.33 -2.28 -4.90
C GLN A 41 13.83 -2.58 -4.94
N VAL A 42 13.04 -1.75 -4.27
CA VAL A 42 11.58 -1.90 -4.29
C VAL A 42 11.05 -1.61 -5.71
N PRO A 43 10.28 -2.53 -6.33
CA PRO A 43 9.73 -2.35 -7.67
C PRO A 43 8.76 -1.17 -7.76
N ASP A 44 8.71 -0.49 -8.90
CA ASP A 44 7.74 0.61 -9.14
C ASP A 44 6.29 0.14 -8.97
N ARG A 45 6.00 -1.11 -9.37
CA ARG A 45 4.69 -1.72 -9.19
C ARG A 45 4.23 -1.75 -7.72
N PHE A 46 5.15 -1.96 -6.77
CA PHE A 46 4.80 -1.91 -5.35
C PHE A 46 4.38 -0.49 -4.94
N VAL A 47 5.08 0.52 -5.44
CA VAL A 47 4.78 1.93 -5.17
C VAL A 47 3.40 2.30 -5.71
N GLU A 48 3.10 1.88 -6.95
CA GLU A 48 1.78 2.07 -7.58
C GLU A 48 0.66 1.41 -6.76
N VAL A 49 0.84 0.16 -6.35
CA VAL A 49 -0.15 -0.57 -5.54
C VAL A 49 -0.31 0.06 -4.16
N ALA A 50 0.78 0.55 -3.55
CA ALA A 50 0.73 1.26 -2.28
C ALA A 50 -0.08 2.58 -2.38
N GLU A 51 0.07 3.32 -3.49
CA GLU A 51 -0.73 4.51 -3.78
C GLU A 51 -2.22 4.20 -3.92
N LEU A 52 -2.55 3.22 -4.77
CA LEU A 52 -3.93 2.78 -4.99
C LEU A 52 -4.55 2.30 -3.67
N THR A 53 -3.80 1.52 -2.90
CA THR A 53 -4.23 1.06 -1.58
C THR A 53 -4.52 2.23 -0.65
N LEU A 54 -3.62 3.22 -0.58
CA LEU A 54 -3.82 4.40 0.27
C LEU A 54 -5.11 5.15 -0.13
N ARG A 55 -5.38 5.30 -1.43
CA ARG A 55 -6.60 5.94 -1.94
C ARG A 55 -7.86 5.15 -1.58
N GLU A 56 -7.86 3.83 -1.71
CA GLU A 56 -8.99 2.97 -1.31
C GLU A 56 -9.29 3.10 0.19
N PHE A 57 -8.25 3.10 1.03
CA PHE A 57 -8.40 3.34 2.47
C PHE A 57 -8.96 4.75 2.74
N TYR A 58 -8.44 5.78 2.08
CA TYR A 58 -8.92 7.15 2.23
C TYR A 58 -10.39 7.28 1.85
N VAL A 59 -10.79 6.77 0.69
CA VAL A 59 -12.17 6.84 0.20
C VAL A 59 -13.11 6.11 1.16
N ALA A 60 -12.76 4.88 1.56
CA ALA A 60 -13.59 4.11 2.49
C ALA A 60 -13.82 4.85 3.82
N ILE A 61 -12.76 5.43 4.41
CA ILE A 61 -12.86 6.17 5.68
C ILE A 61 -13.62 7.49 5.48
N SER A 62 -13.37 8.22 4.39
CA SER A 62 -14.06 9.50 4.09
C SER A 62 -15.58 9.32 3.96
N MET A 63 -16.02 8.15 3.47
CA MET A 63 -17.42 7.79 3.34
C MET A 63 -17.99 7.10 4.60
N GLY A 64 -17.21 6.98 5.67
CA GLY A 64 -17.62 6.32 6.91
C GLY A 64 -17.84 4.81 6.80
N LYS A 65 -17.32 4.16 5.75
CA LYS A 65 -17.41 2.70 5.56
C LYS A 65 -16.61 1.93 6.60
N ASP A 66 -15.62 2.56 7.23
CA ASP A 66 -14.76 1.98 8.27
C ASP A 66 -15.48 1.63 9.57
N ARG A 67 -16.76 2.01 9.70
CA ARG A 67 -17.66 1.57 10.78
C ARG A 67 -18.11 0.12 10.64
N ASP A 68 -18.14 -0.41 9.43
CA ASP A 68 -18.47 -1.82 9.18
C ASP A 68 -17.24 -2.69 9.48
N PRO A 69 -17.31 -3.74 10.32
CA PRO A 69 -16.16 -4.59 10.65
C PRO A 69 -15.45 -5.23 9.44
N SER A 70 -16.16 -5.38 8.32
CA SER A 70 -15.70 -6.03 7.10
C SER A 70 -15.19 -5.08 6.02
N TRP A 71 -15.16 -3.77 6.26
CA TRP A 71 -14.81 -2.75 5.26
C TRP A 71 -13.49 -3.01 4.52
N LYS A 72 -12.48 -3.53 5.23
CA LYS A 72 -11.17 -3.87 4.65
C LYS A 72 -11.26 -5.01 3.63
N LYS A 73 -12.26 -5.90 3.71
CA LYS A 73 -12.46 -6.98 2.73
C LYS A 73 -12.69 -6.44 1.32
N ALA A 74 -13.43 -5.33 1.19
CA ALA A 74 -13.64 -4.70 -0.11
C ALA A 74 -12.31 -4.18 -0.69
N ILE A 75 -11.48 -3.56 0.15
CA ILE A 75 -10.16 -3.05 -0.24
C ILE A 75 -9.23 -4.20 -0.62
N TYR A 76 -9.17 -5.28 0.17
CA TYR A 76 -8.34 -6.45 -0.14
C TYR A 76 -8.74 -7.11 -1.47
N LYS A 77 -10.03 -7.13 -1.81
CA LYS A 77 -10.50 -7.63 -3.12
C LYS A 77 -10.02 -6.78 -4.30
N VAL A 78 -9.81 -5.48 -4.11
CA VAL A 78 -9.22 -4.61 -5.15
C VAL A 78 -7.73 -4.88 -5.27
N ILE A 79 -7.00 -4.89 -4.15
CA ILE A 79 -5.55 -5.08 -4.12
C ILE A 79 -5.13 -6.44 -4.66
N CYS A 80 -5.87 -7.51 -4.32
CA CYS A 80 -5.58 -8.87 -4.78
C CYS A 80 -5.58 -8.99 -6.32
N LYS A 81 -6.30 -8.12 -7.03
CA LYS A 81 -6.31 -8.09 -8.51
C LYS A 81 -5.08 -7.40 -9.11
N LEU A 82 -4.30 -6.70 -8.29
CA LEU A 82 -3.10 -5.97 -8.70
C LEU A 82 -1.82 -6.77 -8.45
N ASP A 83 -1.92 -7.88 -7.73
CA ASP A 83 -0.81 -8.78 -7.44
C ASP A 83 -0.14 -9.24 -8.73
N SER A 84 1.18 -9.27 -8.68
CA SER A 84 2.05 -9.69 -9.79
C SER A 84 2.82 -10.92 -9.36
N ASP A 85 3.29 -11.70 -10.33
CA ASP A 85 4.14 -12.85 -10.03
C ASP A 85 5.38 -12.45 -9.25
N VAL A 86 5.73 -13.27 -8.27
CA VAL A 86 7.00 -13.12 -7.53
C VAL A 86 8.17 -13.23 -8.51
N PRO A 87 9.16 -12.32 -8.48
CA PRO A 87 10.31 -12.38 -9.37
C PRO A 87 11.10 -13.70 -9.23
N ALA A 88 11.71 -14.16 -10.32
CA ALA A 88 12.38 -15.46 -10.38
C ALA A 88 13.53 -15.61 -9.37
N GLU A 89 14.24 -14.51 -9.11
CA GLU A 89 15.30 -14.37 -8.10
C GLU A 89 14.84 -14.71 -6.67
N PHE A 90 13.55 -14.57 -6.36
CA PHE A 90 12.97 -15.01 -5.08
C PHE A 90 12.38 -16.43 -5.12
N LYS A 91 12.25 -17.03 -6.32
CA LYS A 91 11.69 -18.38 -6.51
C LYS A 91 12.74 -19.49 -6.33
N SER A 92 14.04 -19.16 -6.33
CA SER A 92 15.12 -20.12 -6.11
C SER A 92 15.55 -20.16 -4.64
N HIS A 93 14.87 -20.98 -3.82
CA HIS A 93 15.57 -21.71 -2.77
C HIS A 93 15.92 -23.08 -3.36
N PRO A 94 17.18 -23.37 -3.75
CA PRO A 94 17.59 -24.76 -3.83
C PRO A 94 17.54 -25.26 -2.38
N SER A 95 16.63 -26.20 -2.13
CA SER A 95 16.70 -27.03 -0.93
C SER A 95 18.06 -27.73 -0.97
N GLY A 96 18.99 -27.28 -0.14
CA GLY A 96 20.22 -27.98 0.21
C GLY A 96 20.05 -28.65 1.55
#